data_AF-A0A353DF60-F1
#
_entry.id   AF-A0A353DF60-F1
#
_cell.length_a   1.000
_cell.length_b   1.000
_cell.length_c   1.000
_cell.angle_alpha   90.00
_cell.angle_beta   90.00
_cell.angle_gamma   90.00
#
_symmetry.space_group_name_H-M   'P 1'
#
loop_
_entity.id
_entity.type
_entity.pdbx_description
1 polymer ?
#
loop_
_entity_poly.entity_id
_entity_poly.type
_entity_poly.pdbx_seq_one_letter_code
_entity_poly.pdbx_strand_id
1 'polypeptide(L)' 'YPALVRKTEKKPIRAYLLAGENDLDNKYGNWPLANKQMASSLKFKGYDHHFEYGQCFHGSKAAGAQLPEMLRWLWRDWKK' A
#
# COMPACT_ATOMS: atom_id res chain seq x y z
N TYR A 1 7.82 -0.45 -8.69
CA TYR A 1 9.25 -0.83 -8.52
C TYR A 1 9.55 -1.67 -7.26
N PRO A 2 8.93 -2.86 -7.06
CA PRO A 2 9.19 -3.68 -5.86
C PRO A 2 10.65 -4.16 -5.72
N ALA A 3 11.33 -4.42 -6.85
CA ALA A 3 12.72 -4.87 -6.84
C ALA A 3 13.69 -3.81 -6.28
N LEU A 4 13.43 -2.52 -6.53
CA LEU A 4 14.26 -1.43 -6.01
C LEU A 4 14.14 -1.33 -4.49
N VAL A 5 12.92 -1.40 -3.94
CA VAL A 5 12.68 -1.36 -2.49
C VAL A 5 13.49 -2.42 -1.75
N ARG A 6 13.63 -3.62 -2.34
CA ARG A 6 14.43 -4.70 -1.76
C ARG A 6 15.94 -4.37 -1.75
N LYS A 7 16.44 -3.76 -2.82
CA LYS A 7 17.87 -3.55 -3.09
C LYS A 7 18.45 -2.27 -2.46
N THR A 8 17.67 -1.21 -2.32
CA THR A 8 18.17 0.08 -1.81
C THR A 8 18.20 0.12 -0.28
N GLU A 9 18.87 1.11 0.31
CA GLU A 9 18.80 1.39 1.75
C GLU A 9 17.34 1.64 2.20
N LYS A 10 17.03 1.24 3.43
CA LYS A 10 15.71 1.46 4.04
C LYS A 10 15.56 2.94 4.41
N LYS A 11 14.47 3.57 3.97
CA LYS A 11 14.15 4.96 4.30
C LYS A 11 13.31 5.06 5.59
N PRO A 12 13.36 6.19 6.31
CA PRO A 12 12.55 6.40 7.52
C PRO A 12 11.10 6.78 7.16
N ILE A 13 10.38 5.86 6.51
CA ILE A 13 8.99 6.03 6.10
C ILE A 13 8.12 4.90 6.66
N ARG A 14 6.83 5.20 6.81
CA ARG A 14 5.76 4.20 6.95
C ARG A 14 4.77 4.34 5.80
N ALA A 15 4.07 3.27 5.47
CA ALA A 15 3.15 3.23 4.32
C ALA A 15 1.85 2.50 4.63
N TYR A 16 0.72 3.11 4.27
CA TYR A 16 -0.57 2.44 4.22
C TYR A 16 -0.93 2.20 2.75
N LEU A 17 -1.16 0.95 2.38
CA LEU A 17 -1.52 0.55 1.02
C LEU A 17 -2.95 0.03 1.03
N LEU A 18 -3.86 0.71 0.32
CA LEU A 18 -5.19 0.21 0.00
C LEU A 18 -5.17 -0.28 -1.45
N ALA A 19 -5.56 -1.53 -1.69
CA ALA A 19 -5.71 -2.06 -3.04
C ALA A 19 -6.87 -3.05 -3.13
N GLY A 20 -7.30 -3.33 -4.36
CA GLY A 20 -8.42 -4.22 -4.64
C GLY A 20 -8.09 -5.29 -5.67
N GLU A 21 -8.80 -6.43 -5.61
CA GLU A 21 -8.76 -7.45 -6.67
C GLU A 21 -9.42 -6.98 -7.97
N ASN A 22 -10.36 -6.03 -7.89
CA ASN A 22 -11.09 -5.50 -9.03
C ASN A 22 -10.48 -4.20 -9.59
N ASP A 23 -9.23 -3.90 -9.23
CA ASP A 23 -8.47 -2.78 -9.80
C ASP A 23 -8.02 -3.11 -11.23
N LEU A 24 -7.39 -2.14 -11.90
CA LEU A 24 -7.07 -2.22 -13.32
C LEU A 24 -6.12 -3.38 -13.69
N ASP A 25 -6.51 -4.13 -14.71
CA ASP A 25 -5.63 -4.98 -15.49
C ASP A 25 -5.78 -4.63 -16.97
N ASN A 26 -4.76 -4.00 -17.54
CA ASN A 26 -4.81 -3.49 -18.91
C ASN A 26 -3.41 -3.47 -19.56
N LYS A 27 -3.27 -2.85 -20.73
CA LYS A 27 -1.99 -2.73 -21.45
C LYS A 27 -0.85 -2.07 -20.66
N TYR A 28 -1.14 -1.43 -19.53
CA TYR A 28 -0.16 -0.84 -18.62
C TYR A 28 0.13 -1.71 -17.38
N GLY A 29 -0.45 -2.91 -17.31
CA GLY A 29 -0.15 -3.95 -16.32
C GLY A 29 -1.32 -4.29 -15.40
N ASN A 30 -1.07 -5.28 -14.53
CA ASN A 30 -2.01 -5.78 -13.53
C ASN A 30 -1.74 -5.12 -12.16
N TRP A 31 -2.60 -4.18 -11.79
CA TRP A 31 -2.46 -3.37 -10.58
C TRP A 31 -2.68 -4.16 -9.29
N PRO A 32 -3.66 -5.10 -9.21
CA PRO A 32 -3.78 -5.98 -8.05
C PRO A 32 -2.48 -6.73 -7.73
N LEU A 33 -1.85 -7.33 -8.75
CA LEU A 33 -0.58 -8.03 -8.62
C LEU A 33 0.55 -7.08 -8.25
N ALA A 34 0.64 -5.91 -8.89
CA ALA A 34 1.67 -4.92 -8.60
C ALA A 34 1.63 -4.45 -7.13
N ASN A 35 0.43 -4.23 -6.57
CA ASN A 35 0.26 -3.85 -5.17
C ASN A 35 0.66 -4.98 -4.20
N LYS A 36 0.29 -6.24 -4.50
CA LYS A 36 0.75 -7.41 -3.73
C LYS A 36 2.28 -7.53 -3.73
N GLN A 37 2.91 -7.32 -4.89
CA GLN A 37 4.37 -7.33 -4.99
C GLN A 37 5.02 -6.18 -4.20
N MET A 38 4.42 -4.99 -4.21
CA MET A 38 4.88 -3.86 -3.41
C MET A 38 4.79 -4.17 -1.90
N ALA A 39 3.64 -4.63 -1.41
CA ALA A 39 3.46 -5.02 -0.02
C ALA A 39 4.49 -6.11 0.41
N SER A 40 4.69 -7.13 -0.43
CA SER A 40 5.75 -8.14 -0.21
C SER A 40 7.15 -7.53 -0.10
N SER A 41 7.48 -6.53 -0.93
CA SER A 41 8.78 -5.86 -0.87
C SER A 41 8.96 -5.00 0.38
N LEU A 42 7.90 -4.34 0.84
CA LEU A 42 7.91 -3.55 2.07
C LEU A 42 8.10 -4.45 3.29
N LYS A 43 7.37 -5.57 3.34
CA LYS A 43 7.53 -6.61 4.36
C LYS A 43 8.95 -7.16 4.39
N PHE A 44 9.51 -7.53 3.23
CA PHE A 44 10.87 -8.05 3.13
C PHE A 44 11.92 -7.08 3.70
N LYS A 45 11.78 -5.78 3.44
CA LYS A 45 12.71 -4.76 3.92
C LYS A 45 12.40 -4.31 5.37
N GLY A 46 11.41 -4.91 6.02
CA GLY A 46 11.00 -4.60 7.37
C GLY A 46 10.45 -3.18 7.53
N TYR A 47 9.80 -2.63 6.50
CA TYR A 47 9.08 -1.36 6.66
C TYR A 47 7.88 -1.53 7.57
N ASP A 48 7.62 -0.49 8.34
CA ASP A 48 6.35 -0.32 9.01
C ASP A 48 5.28 0.00 7.94
N HIS A 49 4.47 -0.99 7.61
CA HIS A 49 3.46 -0.87 6.56
C HIS A 49 2.18 -1.60 6.95
N HIS A 50 1.08 -1.14 6.39
CA HIS A 50 -0.21 -1.80 6.44
C HIS A 50 -0.71 -2.01 5.01
N PHE A 51 -1.26 -3.19 4.74
CA PHE A 51 -1.80 -3.54 3.43
C PHE A 51 -3.26 -3.99 3.57
N GLU A 52 -4.16 -3.06 3.30
CA GLU A 52 -5.59 -3.30 3.23
C GLU A 52 -5.93 -3.77 1.82
N TYR A 53 -6.36 -5.03 1.69
CA TYR A 53 -6.64 -5.67 0.41
C TYR A 53 -8.05 -6.25 0.41
N GLY A 54 -8.88 -5.80 -0.53
CA GLY A 54 -10.28 -6.23 -0.62
C GLY A 54 -10.80 -6.27 -2.05
N GLN A 55 -12.11 -6.10 -2.21
CA GLN A 55 -12.80 -6.17 -3.50
C GLN A 55 -13.06 -4.79 -4.14
N CYS A 56 -12.29 -3.77 -3.77
CA CYS A 56 -12.49 -2.44 -4.32
C CYS A 56 -12.07 -2.35 -5.79
N PHE A 57 -12.68 -1.39 -6.49
CA PHE A 57 -12.37 -1.04 -7.88
C PHE A 57 -11.49 0.20 -7.91
N HIS A 58 -10.93 0.49 -9.09
CA HIS A 58 -10.25 1.74 -9.35
C HIS A 58 -11.15 2.96 -9.06
N GLY A 59 -10.72 3.83 -8.14
CA GLY A 59 -11.44 5.05 -7.80
C GLY A 59 -11.32 5.43 -6.33
N SER A 60 -12.04 6.49 -5.95
CA SER A 60 -11.93 7.09 -4.61
C SER A 60 -12.90 6.52 -3.59
N LYS A 61 -13.91 5.72 -3.98
CA LYS A 61 -14.97 5.25 -3.07
C LYS A 61 -14.40 4.48 -1.86
N ALA A 62 -13.54 3.50 -2.11
CA ALA A 62 -12.92 2.71 -1.04
C ALA A 62 -11.92 3.55 -0.23
N ALA A 63 -11.12 4.39 -0.89
CA ALA A 63 -10.17 5.27 -0.22
C ALA A 63 -10.87 6.28 0.70
N GLY A 64 -11.98 6.87 0.25
CA GLY A 64 -12.79 7.79 1.05
C GLY A 64 -13.39 7.13 2.28
N ALA A 65 -13.86 5.89 2.16
CA ALA A 65 -14.36 5.13 3.30
C ALA A 65 -13.25 4.78 4.31
N GLN A 66 -12.04 4.44 3.83
CA GLN A 66 -10.94 4.03 4.70
C GLN A 66 -10.06 5.16 5.22
N LEU A 67 -10.16 6.37 4.66
CA LEU A 67 -9.29 7.50 5.00
C LEU A 67 -9.18 7.75 6.52
N PRO A 68 -10.27 7.75 7.31
CA PRO A 68 -10.15 7.97 8.76
C PRO A 68 -9.25 6.94 9.47
N GLU A 69 -9.36 5.66 9.11
CA GLU A 69 -8.52 4.60 9.67
C GLU A 69 -7.08 4.67 9.18
N MET A 70 -6.89 5.01 7.89
CA MET A 70 -5.56 5.24 7.33
C MET A 70 -4.82 6.34 8.10
N LEU A 71 -5.49 7.46 8.38
CA LEU A 71 -4.91 8.57 9.14
C LEU A 71 -4.62 8.16 10.59
N ARG A 72 -5.55 7.47 11.28
CA ARG A 72 -5.27 6.94 12.63
C ARG A 72 -4.03 6.04 12.64
N TRP A 73 -3.93 5.10 11.70
CA TRP A 73 -2.78 4.21 11.61
C TRP A 73 -1.50 4.98 11.34
N LEU A 74 -1.49 5.92 10.39
CA LEU A 74 -0.31 6.71 10.04
C LEU A 74 0.20 7.55 11.23
N TRP A 75 -0.70 8.14 12.03
CA TRP A 75 -0.37 9.03 13.14
C TRP A 75 -0.35 8.38 14.52
N ARG A 76 -0.49 7.05 14.64
CA ARG A 76 -0.66 6.35 15.92
C ARG A 76 0.41 6.58 17.01
N ASP A 77 1.60 7.07 16.61
CA ASP A 77 2.72 7.33 17.52
C ASP A 77 3.11 8.83 17.53
N TRP A 78 2.28 9.69 16.93
CA TRP A 78 2.56 11.12 16.85
C TRP A 78 2.54 11.75 18.25
N LYS A 79 3.64 12.43 18.59
CA LYS A 79 3.77 13.16 19.85
C LYS A 79 3.53 14.64 19.60
N LYS A 80 2.82 15.28 20.53
CA LYS A 80 2.57 16.72 20.52
C LYS A 80 3.84 17.51 20.86
#